data_AF-A0AAU8JLJ8-F1
#
_entry.id   AF-A0AAU8JLJ8-F1
#
_cell.length_a   1.000
_cell.length_b   1.000
_cell.length_c   1.000
_cell.angle_alpha   90.00
_cell.angle_beta   90.00
_cell.angle_gamma   90.00
#
_symmetry.space_group_name_H-M   'P 1'
#
loop_
_entity.id
_entity.type
_entity.pdbx_description
1 polymer ?
#
loop_
_entity_poly.entity_id
_entity_poly.type
_entity_poly.pdbx_seq_one_letter_code
_entity_poly.pdbx_strand_id
1 'polypeptide(L)'
;MTVQDDRRENELITLFQLEKPANATRSGTDAILNFANQQIAFELKSTTKSSVTTVRDFSPDHINKWQGKHWLFGFYEPGGKTIKYCLYGSPKAMAPWIQEKAAYIQLDYQLADLLPELITKEVLYQMLGQKELYSIEDARQLQKKQYSMQQYRDKMDMEMGYSPERMLSILQDRCRYLLQRGSTLNNPHIPDSYFHGWERITTNHAQRLRELVRQELLNNASATDTATQ
;
A
#
# COMPACT_ATOMS: atom_id res chain seq x y z
N MET A 1 21.30 -1.40 -7.23
CA MET A 1 19.91 -1.81 -7.53
C MET A 1 19.03 -0.61 -7.82
N THR A 2 18.94 0.39 -6.93
CA THR A 2 18.08 1.58 -7.11
C THR A 2 18.24 2.30 -8.46
N VAL A 3 19.46 2.61 -8.89
CA VAL A 3 19.71 3.28 -10.20
C VAL A 3 19.18 2.44 -11.39
N GLN A 4 19.21 1.11 -11.27
CA GLN A 4 18.71 0.22 -12.32
C GLN A 4 17.18 0.15 -12.31
N ASP A 5 16.56 0.23 -11.13
CA ASP A 5 15.10 0.27 -10.99
C ASP A 5 14.56 1.60 -11.52
N ASP A 6 15.17 2.73 -11.12
CA ASP A 6 14.81 4.08 -11.59
C ASP A 6 14.91 4.17 -13.13
N ARG A 7 15.97 3.60 -13.71
CA ARG A 7 16.15 3.58 -15.17
C ARG A 7 15.02 2.80 -15.86
N ARG A 8 14.64 1.63 -15.35
CA ARG A 8 13.58 0.80 -15.95
C ARG A 8 12.21 1.46 -15.81
N GLU A 9 11.94 2.09 -14.67
CA GLU A 9 10.73 2.88 -14.48
C GLU A 9 10.64 4.04 -15.48
N ASN A 10 11.71 4.83 -15.63
CA ASN A 10 11.77 5.93 -16.60
C ASN A 10 11.62 5.45 -18.05
N GLU A 11 12.16 4.28 -18.37
CA GLU A 11 12.01 3.65 -19.69
C GLU A 11 10.54 3.30 -19.95
N LEU A 12 9.82 2.72 -18.98
CA LEU A 12 8.38 2.47 -19.11
C LEU A 12 7.58 3.77 -19.30
N ILE A 13 7.86 4.80 -18.50
CA ILE A 13 7.24 6.12 -18.64
C ILE A 13 7.42 6.66 -20.06
N THR A 14 8.64 6.56 -20.59
CA THR A 14 8.98 7.04 -21.94
C THR A 14 8.30 6.22 -23.03
N LEU A 15 8.39 4.88 -22.97
CA LEU A 15 7.82 3.96 -23.97
C LEU A 15 6.30 4.12 -24.08
N PHE A 16 5.63 4.36 -22.97
CA PHE A 16 4.18 4.50 -22.91
C PHE A 16 3.69 5.95 -22.96
N GLN A 17 4.60 6.92 -23.04
CA GLN A 17 4.29 8.36 -23.05
C GLN A 17 3.42 8.76 -21.83
N LEU A 18 3.85 8.32 -20.65
CA LEU A 18 3.25 8.69 -19.37
C LEU A 18 3.96 9.92 -18.80
N GLU A 19 3.37 10.50 -17.77
CA GLU A 19 3.92 11.64 -17.03
C GLU A 19 4.22 11.24 -15.58
N LYS A 20 5.27 11.82 -15.01
CA LYS A 20 5.49 11.74 -13.56
C LYS A 20 4.52 12.69 -12.85
N PRO A 21 3.90 12.29 -11.73
CA PRO A 21 3.06 13.19 -10.97
C PRO A 21 3.86 14.40 -10.45
N ALA A 22 3.25 15.59 -10.51
CA ALA A 22 3.86 16.84 -10.06
C ALA A 22 4.25 16.83 -8.57
N ASN A 23 3.51 16.08 -7.75
CA ASN A 23 3.77 15.91 -6.32
C ASN A 23 4.16 14.45 -6.02
N ALA A 24 5.31 14.01 -6.54
CA ALA A 24 5.83 12.67 -6.29
C ALA A 24 6.18 12.49 -4.78
N THR A 25 5.22 12.04 -3.98
CA THR A 25 5.50 11.52 -2.64
C THR A 25 6.05 10.10 -2.75
N ARG A 26 6.91 9.68 -1.82
CA ARG A 26 7.51 8.33 -1.80
C ARG A 26 6.50 7.18 -1.73
N SER A 27 5.25 7.46 -1.35
CA SER A 27 4.13 6.52 -1.33
C SER A 27 3.19 6.66 -2.54
N GLY A 28 3.47 7.61 -3.43
CA GLY A 28 2.58 8.07 -4.49
C GLY A 28 2.40 7.12 -5.67
N THR A 29 1.60 7.59 -6.62
CA THR A 29 1.44 7.02 -7.96
C THR A 29 2.75 7.10 -8.74
N ASP A 30 3.11 6.07 -9.50
CA ASP A 30 4.41 6.02 -10.18
C ASP A 30 4.36 6.83 -11.49
N ALA A 31 3.24 6.75 -12.21
CA ALA A 31 3.03 7.49 -13.46
C ALA A 31 1.56 7.79 -13.71
N ILE A 32 1.29 8.80 -14.52
CA ILE A 32 -0.05 9.23 -14.92
C ILE A 32 -0.16 9.18 -16.44
N LEU A 33 -1.29 8.68 -16.93
CA LEU A 33 -1.72 8.84 -18.31
C LEU A 33 -2.82 9.90 -18.36
N ASN A 34 -2.58 11.01 -19.06
CA ASN A 34 -3.63 11.96 -19.43
C ASN A 34 -4.38 11.42 -20.65
N PHE A 35 -5.64 11.02 -20.47
CA PHE A 35 -6.44 10.41 -21.53
C PHE A 35 -7.92 10.75 -21.37
N ALA A 36 -8.57 11.17 -22.47
CA ALA A 36 -9.99 11.53 -22.48
C ALA A 36 -10.40 12.52 -21.37
N ASN A 37 -9.58 13.56 -21.13
CA ASN A 37 -9.76 14.56 -20.06
C ASN A 37 -9.75 13.99 -18.63
N GLN A 38 -9.20 12.79 -18.44
CA GLN A 38 -9.03 12.15 -17.15
C GLN A 38 -7.55 11.85 -16.89
N GLN A 39 -7.19 11.86 -15.61
CA GLN A 39 -5.87 11.41 -15.14
C GLN A 39 -5.98 9.97 -14.66
N ILE A 40 -5.27 9.08 -15.33
CA ILE A 40 -5.28 7.65 -15.02
C ILE A 40 -3.98 7.29 -14.32
N ALA A 41 -4.09 6.89 -13.06
CA ALA A 41 -2.95 6.54 -12.22
C ALA A 41 -2.42 5.14 -12.53
N PHE A 42 -1.10 5.03 -12.66
CA PHE A 42 -0.38 3.78 -12.89
C PHE A 42 0.56 3.44 -11.73
N GLU A 43 0.62 2.14 -11.41
CA GLU A 43 1.72 1.52 -10.70
C GLU A 43 2.63 0.87 -11.74
N LEU A 44 3.93 1.13 -11.63
CA LEU A 44 4.94 0.59 -12.52
C LEU A 44 5.75 -0.45 -11.77
N LYS A 45 5.90 -1.64 -12.35
CA LYS A 45 6.80 -2.67 -11.84
C LYS A 45 7.65 -3.21 -12.97
N SER A 46 8.85 -3.68 -12.63
CA SER A 46 9.71 -4.35 -13.61
C SER A 46 10.46 -5.52 -12.99
N THR A 47 10.78 -6.51 -13.81
CA THR A 47 11.47 -7.72 -13.39
C THR A 47 12.41 -8.23 -14.48
N THR A 48 13.47 -8.94 -14.08
CA THR A 48 14.33 -9.75 -14.96
C THR A 48 14.04 -11.24 -14.81
N LYS A 49 13.05 -11.58 -13.99
CA LYS A 49 12.57 -12.93 -13.71
C LYS A 49 11.15 -13.10 -14.26
N SER A 50 10.54 -14.26 -14.02
CA SER A 50 9.15 -14.53 -14.39
C SER A 50 8.13 -14.01 -13.36
N SER A 51 8.54 -13.76 -12.11
CA SER A 51 7.67 -13.15 -11.09
C SER A 51 8.01 -11.69 -10.84
N VAL A 52 7.02 -10.94 -10.35
CA VAL A 52 7.12 -9.51 -10.05
C VAL A 52 7.03 -9.29 -8.54
N THR A 53 8.06 -8.68 -7.95
CA THR A 53 8.02 -8.17 -6.57
C THR A 53 7.17 -6.90 -6.50
N THR A 54 6.36 -6.74 -5.46
CA THR A 54 5.46 -5.58 -5.35
C THR A 54 5.91 -4.55 -4.31
N VAL A 55 5.96 -4.94 -3.03
CA VAL A 55 6.37 -4.10 -1.90
C VAL A 55 7.00 -4.93 -0.80
N ARG A 56 7.80 -4.31 0.08
CA ARG A 56 8.46 -5.00 1.20
C ARG A 56 7.46 -5.51 2.23
N ASP A 57 6.58 -4.64 2.71
CA ASP A 57 5.65 -4.95 3.80
C ASP A 57 4.24 -4.60 3.31
N PHE A 58 3.53 -5.59 2.76
CA PHE A 58 2.18 -5.40 2.24
C PHE A 58 1.18 -5.27 3.41
N SER A 59 0.40 -4.20 3.38
CA SER A 59 -0.47 -3.74 4.46
C SER A 59 -1.78 -3.16 3.89
N PRO A 60 -2.79 -2.84 4.72
CA PRO A 60 -4.04 -2.22 4.29
C PRO A 60 -3.87 -0.92 3.50
N ASP A 61 -2.83 -0.14 3.80
CA ASP A 61 -2.52 1.07 3.03
C ASP A 61 -2.24 0.76 1.54
N HIS A 62 -1.62 -0.39 1.26
CA HIS A 62 -1.36 -0.84 -0.10
C HIS A 62 -2.63 -1.30 -0.82
N ILE A 63 -3.54 -1.95 -0.10
CA ILE A 63 -4.86 -2.32 -0.63
C ILE A 63 -5.57 -1.04 -1.11
N ASN A 64 -5.64 -0.03 -0.25
CA ASN A 64 -6.26 1.25 -0.56
C ASN A 64 -5.54 1.99 -1.70
N LYS A 65 -4.20 2.01 -1.69
CA LYS A 65 -3.38 2.65 -2.74
C LYS A 65 -3.61 2.02 -4.11
N TRP A 66 -3.75 0.70 -4.18
CA TRP A 66 -3.83 -0.04 -5.43
C TRP A 66 -5.26 -0.26 -5.91
N GLN A 67 -6.26 -0.01 -5.07
CA GLN A 67 -7.66 -0.02 -5.45
C GLN A 67 -7.91 0.98 -6.58
N GLY A 68 -8.50 0.51 -7.68
CA GLY A 68 -8.79 1.36 -8.84
C GLY A 68 -7.57 1.77 -9.67
N LYS A 69 -6.35 1.34 -9.31
CA LYS A 69 -5.13 1.72 -10.02
C LYS A 69 -4.85 0.80 -11.21
N HIS A 70 -4.35 1.38 -12.29
CA HIS A 70 -3.83 0.62 -13.42
C HIS A 70 -2.37 0.21 -13.20
N TRP A 71 -1.92 -0.84 -13.88
CA TRP A 71 -0.58 -1.38 -13.70
C TRP A 71 0.12 -1.57 -15.05
N LEU A 72 1.43 -1.33 -15.05
CA LEU A 72 2.32 -1.72 -16.15
C LEU A 72 3.49 -2.53 -15.60
N PHE A 73 3.74 -3.65 -16.25
CA PHE A 73 4.80 -4.58 -15.89
C PHE A 73 5.81 -4.67 -17.02
N GLY A 74 7.04 -4.24 -16.79
CA GLY A 74 8.16 -4.42 -17.73
C GLY A 74 8.94 -5.71 -17.46
N PHE A 75 8.99 -6.63 -18.42
CA PHE A 75 9.78 -7.85 -18.33
C PHE A 75 11.05 -7.70 -19.16
N TYR A 76 12.20 -7.84 -18.51
CA TYR A 76 13.51 -7.60 -19.11
C TYR A 76 14.31 -8.88 -19.31
N GLU A 77 15.27 -8.84 -20.24
CA GLU A 77 16.32 -9.85 -20.37
C GLU A 77 17.16 -9.98 -19.08
N PRO A 78 17.81 -11.13 -18.85
CA PRO A 78 18.84 -11.26 -17.83
C PRO A 78 19.86 -10.12 -17.94
N GLY A 79 20.19 -9.47 -16.82
CA GLY A 79 21.00 -8.25 -16.79
C GLY A 79 20.19 -6.95 -16.91
N GLY A 80 18.90 -7.03 -17.23
CA GLY A 80 17.94 -5.94 -17.09
C GLY A 80 18.11 -4.78 -18.06
N LYS A 81 18.92 -4.92 -19.11
CA LYS A 81 19.24 -3.84 -20.05
C LYS A 81 18.21 -3.64 -21.16
N THR A 82 17.58 -4.72 -21.60
CA THR A 82 16.67 -4.72 -22.74
C THR A 82 15.32 -5.25 -22.30
N ILE A 83 14.27 -4.48 -22.60
CA ILE A 83 12.89 -4.91 -22.35
C ILE A 83 12.50 -5.97 -23.39
N LYS A 84 11.90 -7.08 -22.93
CA LYS A 84 11.36 -8.15 -23.79
C LYS A 84 9.94 -7.83 -24.24
N TYR A 85 9.11 -7.47 -23.26
CA TYR A 85 7.70 -7.15 -23.44
C TYR A 85 7.18 -6.45 -22.19
N CYS A 86 6.02 -5.83 -22.34
CA CYS A 86 5.26 -5.27 -21.24
C CYS A 86 3.89 -5.95 -21.12
N LEU A 87 3.33 -5.92 -19.92
CA LEU A 87 1.94 -6.29 -19.66
C LEU A 87 1.19 -5.11 -19.06
N TYR A 88 -0.08 -4.98 -19.41
CA TYR A 88 -1.01 -4.04 -18.81
C TYR A 88 -1.99 -4.77 -17.90
N GLY A 89 -2.12 -4.30 -16.65
CA GLY A 89 -3.13 -4.76 -15.70
C GLY A 89 -4.16 -3.67 -15.44
N SER A 90 -5.42 -3.92 -15.81
CA SER A 90 -6.52 -3.04 -15.41
C SER A 90 -6.86 -3.22 -13.92
N PRO A 91 -7.58 -2.27 -13.29
CA PRO A 91 -8.03 -2.42 -11.91
C PRO A 91 -8.82 -3.71 -11.70
N LYS A 92 -9.70 -4.05 -12.66
CA LYS A 92 -10.46 -5.30 -12.66
C LYS A 92 -9.55 -6.52 -12.75
N ALA A 93 -8.56 -6.48 -13.64
CA ALA A 93 -7.62 -7.59 -13.82
C ALA A 93 -6.74 -7.83 -12.58
N MET A 94 -6.36 -6.76 -11.86
CA MET A 94 -5.49 -6.84 -10.67
C MET A 94 -6.25 -7.10 -9.36
N ALA A 95 -7.56 -6.85 -9.33
CA ALA A 95 -8.38 -7.01 -8.13
C ALA A 95 -8.27 -8.40 -7.47
N PRO A 96 -8.30 -9.54 -8.22
CA PRO A 96 -8.20 -10.86 -7.61
C PRO A 96 -6.91 -11.07 -6.81
N TRP A 97 -5.76 -10.63 -7.33
CA TRP A 97 -4.49 -10.78 -6.62
C TRP A 97 -4.45 -9.89 -5.38
N ILE A 98 -4.92 -8.64 -5.47
CA ILE A 98 -4.98 -7.72 -4.32
C ILE A 98 -5.90 -8.29 -3.23
N GLN A 99 -7.07 -8.80 -3.61
CA GLN A 99 -8.04 -9.41 -2.69
C GLN A 99 -7.49 -10.67 -2.01
N GLU A 100 -6.77 -11.51 -2.75
CA GLU A 100 -6.09 -12.68 -2.16
C GLU A 100 -5.09 -12.26 -1.08
N LYS A 101 -4.27 -11.22 -1.34
CA LYS A 101 -3.31 -10.72 -0.36
C LYS A 101 -3.99 -10.00 0.81
N ALA A 102 -5.09 -9.31 0.54
CA ALA A 102 -5.92 -8.69 1.57
C ALA A 102 -6.49 -9.74 2.53
N ALA A 103 -7.08 -10.80 2.00
CA ALA A 103 -7.61 -11.91 2.78
C ALA A 103 -6.52 -12.60 3.62
N TYR A 104 -5.31 -12.74 3.08
CA TYR A 104 -4.18 -13.32 3.79
C TYR A 104 -3.85 -12.57 5.09
N ILE A 105 -3.81 -11.24 5.06
CA ILE A 105 -3.46 -10.42 6.24
C ILE A 105 -4.67 -10.07 7.12
N GLN A 106 -5.90 -10.34 6.66
CA GLN A 106 -7.11 -9.84 7.30
C GLN A 106 -7.25 -10.28 8.76
N LEU A 107 -7.01 -11.56 9.05
CA LEU A 107 -7.17 -12.09 10.40
C LEU A 107 -6.18 -11.46 11.39
N ASP A 108 -4.94 -11.25 10.96
CA ASP A 108 -3.90 -10.64 11.79
C ASP A 108 -4.21 -9.17 12.10
N TYR A 109 -4.86 -8.45 11.18
CA TYR A 109 -5.35 -7.09 11.44
C TYR A 109 -6.57 -7.07 12.36
N GLN A 110 -7.49 -8.04 12.22
CA GLN A 110 -8.60 -8.19 13.16
C GLN A 110 -8.10 -8.47 14.59
N LEU A 111 -7.09 -9.31 14.75
CA LEU A 111 -6.43 -9.53 16.04
C LEU A 111 -5.80 -8.24 16.57
N ALA A 112 -5.11 -7.49 15.70
CA ALA A 112 -4.54 -6.20 16.05
C ALA A 112 -5.61 -5.20 16.51
N ASP A 113 -6.85 -5.36 16.05
CA ASP A 113 -7.95 -4.49 16.43
C ASP A 113 -8.67 -4.87 17.73
N LEU A 114 -8.78 -6.18 17.99
CA LEU A 114 -9.51 -6.72 19.14
C LEU A 114 -8.64 -6.84 20.40
N LEU A 115 -7.39 -7.31 20.26
CA LEU A 115 -6.53 -7.59 21.42
C LEU A 115 -6.19 -6.37 22.28
N PRO A 116 -6.00 -5.15 21.74
CA PRO A 116 -5.77 -3.98 22.58
C PRO A 116 -6.90 -3.75 23.59
N GLU A 117 -8.16 -3.99 23.20
CA GLU A 117 -9.33 -3.77 24.07
C GLU A 117 -9.38 -4.75 25.26
N LEU A 118 -8.65 -5.87 25.18
CA LEU A 118 -8.54 -6.84 26.28
C LEU A 118 -7.47 -6.45 27.31
N ILE A 119 -6.66 -5.44 27.03
CA ILE A 119 -5.66 -4.95 27.99
C ILE A 119 -6.39 -4.19 29.09
N THR A 120 -6.08 -4.55 30.34
CA THR A 120 -6.71 -3.96 31.53
C THR A 120 -5.73 -3.06 32.30
N LYS A 121 -6.24 -2.34 33.30
CA LYS A 121 -5.41 -1.50 34.19
C LYS A 121 -4.41 -2.32 34.99
N GLU A 122 -4.73 -3.57 35.32
CA GLU A 122 -3.81 -4.48 36.01
C GLU A 122 -2.53 -4.71 35.19
N VAL A 123 -2.65 -4.87 33.87
CA VAL A 123 -1.49 -4.99 32.97
C VAL A 123 -0.68 -3.69 32.95
N LEU A 124 -1.35 -2.53 32.86
CA LEU A 124 -0.69 -1.22 32.95
C LEU A 124 0.11 -1.10 34.25
N TYR A 125 -0.50 -1.46 35.38
CA TYR A 125 0.14 -1.38 36.70
C TYR A 125 1.31 -2.34 36.85
N GLN A 126 1.25 -3.53 36.25
CA GLN A 126 2.40 -4.43 36.21
C GLN A 126 3.58 -3.84 35.41
N MET A 127 3.31 -3.02 34.39
CA MET A 127 4.35 -2.45 33.52
C MET A 127 4.97 -1.17 34.06
N LEU A 128 4.15 -0.26 34.62
CA LEU A 128 4.60 1.09 35.04
C LEU A 128 4.43 1.37 36.53
N GLY A 129 3.89 0.41 37.29
CA GLY A 129 3.42 0.62 38.65
C GLY A 129 2.05 1.30 38.69
N GLN A 130 1.30 1.11 39.78
CA GLN A 130 0.07 1.82 40.03
C GLN A 130 0.37 3.27 40.45
N LYS A 131 -0.21 4.24 39.76
CA LYS A 131 -0.07 5.68 40.04
C LYS A 131 -1.41 6.37 39.81
N GLU A 132 -1.73 7.37 40.62
CA GLU A 132 -2.89 8.24 40.38
C GLU A 132 -2.63 9.24 39.23
N LEU A 133 -1.37 9.56 38.97
CA LEU A 133 -0.93 10.48 37.92
C LEU A 133 0.33 9.94 37.24
N TYR A 134 0.28 9.79 35.93
CA TYR A 134 1.41 9.40 35.09
C TYR A 134 1.98 10.60 34.33
N SER A 135 3.30 10.55 34.09
CA SER A 135 4.03 11.63 33.41
C SER A 135 4.14 11.41 31.89
N ILE A 136 4.62 12.43 31.15
CA ILE A 136 5.04 12.27 29.74
C ILE A 136 6.10 11.18 29.60
N GLU A 137 7.00 11.04 30.56
CA GLU A 137 8.07 10.06 30.44
C GLU A 137 7.53 8.63 30.58
N ASP A 138 6.53 8.42 31.45
CA ASP A 138 5.80 7.15 31.52
C ASP A 138 5.13 6.81 30.18
N ALA A 139 4.43 7.79 29.57
CA ALA A 139 3.83 7.63 28.25
C ALA A 139 4.87 7.32 27.16
N ARG A 140 6.05 7.94 27.22
CA ARG A 140 7.14 7.71 26.26
C ARG A 140 7.80 6.35 26.43
N GLN A 141 7.87 5.80 27.64
CA GLN A 141 8.35 4.44 27.86
C GLN A 141 7.47 3.42 27.12
N LEU A 142 6.15 3.62 27.12
CA LEU A 142 5.23 2.78 26.36
C LEU A 142 5.31 3.07 24.85
N GLN A 143 5.09 4.32 24.44
CA GLN A 143 4.92 4.66 23.02
C GLN A 143 6.21 4.90 22.24
N LYS A 144 7.39 4.86 22.86
CA LYS A 144 8.72 4.91 22.20
C LYS A 144 8.81 5.95 21.06
N LYS A 145 8.32 7.17 21.31
CA LYS A 145 8.29 8.31 20.37
C LYS A 145 7.43 8.12 19.11
N GLN A 146 6.46 7.21 19.09
CA GLN A 146 5.49 7.13 17.99
C GLN A 146 4.58 8.36 17.93
N TYR A 147 4.33 8.99 19.07
CA TYR A 147 3.69 10.31 19.13
C TYR A 147 4.72 11.43 19.01
N SER A 148 4.33 12.49 18.31
CA SER A 148 4.96 13.80 18.41
C SER A 148 4.79 14.37 19.82
N MET A 149 5.62 15.33 20.20
CA MET A 149 5.50 16.01 21.48
C MET A 149 4.15 16.70 21.66
N GLN A 150 3.56 17.22 20.57
CA GLN A 150 2.22 17.82 20.61
C GLN A 150 1.16 16.76 20.90
N GLN A 151 1.20 15.61 20.21
CA GLN A 151 0.27 14.50 20.47
C GLN A 151 0.35 13.95 21.90
N TYR A 152 1.53 13.91 22.53
CA TYR A 152 1.62 13.57 23.95
C TYR A 152 0.88 14.60 24.80
N ARG A 153 1.14 15.89 24.60
CA ARG A 153 0.47 16.97 25.35
C ARG A 153 -1.03 16.96 25.15
N ASP A 154 -1.50 16.81 23.93
CA ASP A 154 -2.92 16.79 23.58
C ASP A 154 -3.67 15.60 24.21
N LYS A 155 -2.96 14.51 24.50
CA LYS A 155 -3.53 13.33 25.16
C LYS A 155 -3.56 13.44 26.68
N MET A 156 -2.95 14.46 27.30
CA MET A 156 -3.08 14.69 28.74
C MET A 156 -4.53 15.02 29.09
N ASP A 157 -5.07 14.29 30.04
CA ASP A 157 -6.42 14.49 30.55
C ASP A 157 -6.42 15.07 31.97
N MET A 158 -5.24 15.28 32.55
CA MET A 158 -5.04 15.95 33.84
C MET A 158 -4.07 17.12 33.68
N GLU A 159 -4.17 18.11 34.56
CA GLU A 159 -3.43 19.38 34.47
C GLU A 159 -1.91 19.22 34.25
N MET A 160 -1.32 18.15 34.79
CA MET A 160 0.13 17.89 34.75
C MET A 160 0.49 16.46 34.29
N GLY A 161 -0.44 15.74 33.65
CA GLY A 161 -0.17 14.34 33.29
C GLY A 161 -1.37 13.59 32.75
N TYR A 162 -1.35 12.27 32.96
CA TYR A 162 -2.35 11.35 32.49
C TYR A 162 -2.96 10.57 33.65
N SER A 163 -4.27 10.38 33.62
CA SER A 163 -4.96 9.43 34.49
C SER A 163 -4.57 7.96 34.18
N PRO A 164 -4.85 7.00 35.08
CA PRO A 164 -4.73 5.57 34.77
C PRO A 164 -5.49 5.15 33.51
N GLU A 165 -6.71 5.68 33.31
CA GLU A 165 -7.55 5.39 32.15
C GLU A 165 -6.91 5.86 30.86
N ARG A 166 -6.34 7.08 30.88
CA ARG A 166 -5.65 7.61 29.71
C ARG A 166 -4.36 6.87 29.41
N MET A 167 -3.60 6.47 30.44
CA MET A 167 -2.41 5.66 30.23
C MET A 167 -2.72 4.26 29.73
N LEU A 168 -3.84 3.67 30.15
CA LEU A 168 -4.32 2.42 29.58
C LEU A 168 -4.58 2.59 28.08
N SER A 169 -5.28 3.64 27.67
CA SER A 169 -5.49 3.94 26.25
C SER A 169 -4.17 4.09 25.46
N ILE A 170 -3.15 4.73 26.04
CA ILE A 170 -1.82 4.85 25.40
C ILE A 170 -1.13 3.47 25.27
N LEU A 171 -1.28 2.58 26.25
CA LEU A 171 -0.80 1.20 26.19
C LEU A 171 -1.53 0.40 25.10
N GLN A 172 -2.85 0.56 25.00
CA GLN A 172 -3.66 -0.07 23.97
C GLN A 172 -3.26 0.42 22.57
N ASP A 173 -3.08 1.72 22.38
CA ASP A 173 -2.56 2.31 21.15
C ASP A 173 -1.19 1.69 20.79
N ARG A 174 -0.34 1.45 21.78
CA ARG A 174 0.99 0.86 21.57
C ARG A 174 0.89 -0.59 21.13
N CYS A 175 0.02 -1.37 21.77
CA CYS A 175 -0.22 -2.76 21.42
C CYS A 175 -0.75 -2.87 19.98
N ARG A 176 -1.76 -2.04 19.64
CA ARG A 176 -2.31 -1.93 18.29
C ARG A 176 -1.22 -1.65 17.26
N TYR A 177 -0.38 -0.65 17.50
CA TYR A 177 0.74 -0.31 16.61
C TYR A 177 1.71 -1.49 16.40
N LEU A 178 2.08 -2.19 17.47
CA LEU A 178 3.01 -3.32 17.39
C LEU A 178 2.42 -4.49 16.60
N LEU A 179 1.16 -4.83 16.86
CA LEU A 179 0.45 -5.90 16.17
C LEU A 179 0.28 -5.54 14.69
N GLN A 180 -0.28 -4.38 14.35
CA GLN A 180 -0.46 -3.94 12.96
C GLN A 180 0.84 -3.91 12.16
N ARG A 181 1.97 -3.57 12.78
CA ARG A 181 3.29 -3.62 12.13
C ARG A 181 3.77 -5.06 11.89
N GLY A 182 3.38 -6.01 12.74
CA GLY A 182 3.68 -7.43 12.59
C GLY A 182 2.75 -8.16 11.60
N SER A 183 1.53 -7.64 11.40
CA SER A 183 0.48 -8.24 10.57
C SER A 183 0.65 -8.05 9.05
N THR A 184 1.82 -7.61 8.58
CA THR A 184 2.07 -7.35 7.16
C THR A 184 2.56 -8.61 6.43
N LEU A 185 2.25 -8.73 5.14
CA LEU A 185 2.80 -9.78 4.28
C LEU A 185 4.14 -9.32 3.66
N ASN A 186 5.22 -10.04 3.95
CA ASN A 186 6.55 -9.69 3.49
C ASN A 186 6.78 -10.08 2.02
N ASN A 187 7.21 -9.11 1.20
CA ASN A 187 7.62 -9.25 -0.20
C ASN A 187 6.67 -10.13 -1.06
N PRO A 188 5.35 -9.87 -1.11
CA PRO A 188 4.49 -10.66 -1.96
C PRO A 188 4.86 -10.50 -3.43
N HIS A 189 4.93 -11.64 -4.10
CA HIS A 189 5.20 -11.72 -5.53
C HIS A 189 3.90 -11.97 -6.30
N ILE A 190 3.81 -11.39 -7.49
CA ILE A 190 2.85 -11.81 -8.50
C ILE A 190 3.53 -12.91 -9.33
N PRO A 191 3.02 -14.16 -9.30
CA PRO A 191 3.62 -15.26 -10.04
C PRO A 191 3.34 -15.13 -11.55
N ASP A 192 4.21 -15.72 -12.38
CA ASP A 192 4.05 -15.75 -13.84
C ASP A 192 2.70 -16.31 -14.30
N SER A 193 2.21 -17.34 -13.59
CA SER A 193 0.92 -17.96 -13.86
C SER A 193 -0.27 -16.99 -13.76
N TYR A 194 -0.15 -15.92 -12.97
CA TYR A 194 -1.20 -14.90 -12.86
C TYR A 194 -1.39 -14.12 -14.17
N PHE A 195 -0.32 -14.01 -14.96
CA PHE A 195 -0.32 -13.31 -16.24
C PHE A 195 -0.67 -14.22 -17.43
N HIS A 196 -1.06 -15.48 -17.19
CA HIS A 196 -1.41 -16.40 -18.27
C HIS A 196 -2.59 -15.85 -19.09
N GLY A 197 -2.38 -15.72 -20.40
CA GLY A 197 -3.39 -15.21 -21.34
C GLY A 197 -3.39 -13.69 -21.48
N TRP A 198 -2.56 -12.97 -20.73
CA TRP A 198 -2.43 -11.53 -20.87
C TRP A 198 -1.67 -11.19 -22.15
N GLU A 199 -2.09 -10.11 -22.81
CA GLU A 199 -1.44 -9.64 -24.02
C GLU A 199 -0.04 -9.08 -23.73
N ARG A 200 0.95 -9.57 -24.47
CA ARG A 200 2.32 -9.03 -24.46
C ARG A 200 2.43 -7.86 -25.42
N ILE A 201 2.68 -6.67 -24.87
CA ILE A 201 2.97 -5.47 -25.64
C ILE A 201 4.46 -5.46 -25.96
N THR A 202 4.81 -5.63 -27.22
CA THR A 202 6.21 -5.66 -27.72
C THR A 202 6.52 -4.50 -28.69
N THR A 203 5.48 -3.88 -29.23
CA THR A 203 5.56 -2.78 -30.21
C THR A 203 4.39 -1.81 -29.99
N ASN A 204 4.48 -0.60 -30.58
CA ASN A 204 3.43 0.42 -30.50
C ASN A 204 2.93 0.71 -29.07
N HIS A 205 3.84 0.62 -28.10
CA HIS A 205 3.57 0.60 -26.66
C HIS A 205 2.53 1.64 -26.23
N ALA A 206 2.80 2.91 -26.50
CA ALA A 206 1.95 4.02 -26.10
C ALA A 206 0.55 3.99 -26.75
N GLN A 207 0.45 3.58 -28.02
CA GLN A 207 -0.86 3.47 -28.69
C GLN A 207 -1.64 2.29 -28.13
N ARG A 208 -0.99 1.11 -28.00
CA ARG A 208 -1.67 -0.10 -27.55
C ARG A 208 -2.18 0.04 -26.12
N LEU A 209 -1.41 0.68 -25.24
CA LEU A 209 -1.88 0.98 -23.88
C LEU A 209 -3.16 1.83 -23.90
N ARG A 210 -3.22 2.88 -24.70
CA ARG A 210 -4.41 3.74 -24.81
C ARG A 210 -5.62 2.99 -25.33
N GLU A 211 -5.42 2.02 -26.23
CA GLU A 211 -6.50 1.13 -26.69
C GLU A 211 -7.04 0.25 -25.56
N LEU A 212 -6.14 -0.42 -24.81
CA LEU A 212 -6.52 -1.28 -23.69
C LEU A 212 -7.20 -0.49 -22.56
N VAL A 213 -6.67 0.69 -22.23
CA VAL A 213 -7.27 1.60 -21.26
C VAL A 213 -8.65 2.06 -21.71
N ARG A 214 -8.82 2.44 -22.98
CA ARG A 214 -10.14 2.82 -23.52
C ARG A 214 -11.14 1.68 -23.40
N GLN A 215 -10.74 0.46 -23.74
CA GLN A 215 -11.60 -0.73 -23.64
C GLN A 215 -12.05 -0.96 -22.19
N GLU A 216 -11.13 -0.85 -21.23
CA GLU A 216 -11.46 -0.97 -19.80
C GLU A 216 -12.47 0.10 -19.36
N LEU A 217 -12.26 1.36 -19.72
CA LEU A 217 -13.16 2.46 -19.35
C LEU A 217 -14.56 2.29 -19.95
N LEU A 218 -14.67 1.86 -21.21
CA LEU A 218 -15.95 1.59 -21.87
C LEU A 218 -16.70 0.42 -21.22
N ASN A 219 -15.99 -0.66 -20.90
CA ASN A 219 -16.57 -1.82 -20.23
C ASN A 219 -17.14 -1.44 -18.85
N ASN A 220 -16.44 -0.59 -18.11
CA ASN A 220 -16.88 -0.13 -16.80
C ASN A 220 -18.11 0.79 -16.89
N ALA A 221 -18.17 1.70 -17.87
CA ALA A 221 -19.36 2.53 -18.10
C ALA A 221 -20.61 1.66 -18.38
N SER A 222 -20.49 0.68 -19.28
CA SER A 222 -21.61 -0.21 -19.64
C SER A 222 -22.11 -1.09 -18.47
N ALA A 223 -21.22 -1.50 -17.56
CA ALA A 223 -21.57 -2.26 -16.37
C ALA A 223 -22.35 -1.41 -15.34
N THR A 224 -22.07 -0.10 -15.29
CA THR A 224 -22.70 0.81 -14.33
C THR A 224 -24.14 1.15 -14.73
N ASP A 225 -24.38 1.33 -16.03
CA ASP A 225 -25.72 1.57 -16.60
C ASP A 225 -26.65 0.36 -16.47
N THR A 226 -26.09 -0.86 -16.45
CA THR A 226 -26.86 -2.10 -16.28
C THR A 226 -27.22 -2.36 -14.81
N ALA A 227 -26.45 -1.83 -13.86
CA ALA A 227 -26.69 -1.98 -12.42
C ALA A 227 -27.67 -0.94 -11.84
N THR A 228 -28.06 0.06 -12.63
CA THR A 228 -28.98 1.15 -12.25
C THR A 228 -30.36 1.05 -12.89
N GLN A 229 -30.65 -0.03 -13.64
CA GLN A 229 -31.99 -0.42 -14.12
C GLN A 229 -32.53 -1.58 -13.30
#